data_AF-A0A9J5XX75-F1
#
_entry.id   AF-A0A9J5XX75-F1
#
_cell.length_a   1.000
_cell.length_b   1.000
_cell.length_c   1.000
_cell.angle_alpha   90.00
_cell.angle_beta   90.00
_cell.angle_gamma   90.00
#
_symmetry.space_group_name_H-M   'P 1'
#
loop_
_entity.id
_entity.type
_entity.pdbx_description
1 polymer ?
#
loop_
_entity_poly.entity_id
_entity_poly.type
_entity_poly.pdbx_seq_one_letter_code
_entity_poly.pdbx_strand_id
1 'polypeptide(L)'
;MSVERRVGILVSSDAPDESDGVESHSDDGEDNMGEDSVNLTGRKKKLFELRLKMNEASKANQSAMVAEKKKTEAPPAESSRGMSNQKWIEERKKKIGNLLDANGLDMSKAYMLDTQDSAEAKYNKWEKEPVLPGLDVFNKKTLYDAYKKRTKNVAVDVDEYNRMKEADREASSLQYGKAPKLSDDKIERMVKELKDRDKKHQSFSRRRKFHEEKDIDSINDRNEHFNKKIERAFGKYTLEIKNNLERGNALPD
;
A
#
# COMPACT_ATOMS: atom_id res chain seq x y z
N MET A 1 29.81 -37.04 40.20
CA MET A 1 29.38 -37.32 41.58
C MET A 1 29.08 -36.01 42.26
N SER A 2 27.80 -35.83 42.64
CA SER A 2 27.27 -34.99 43.74
C SER A 2 27.57 -33.49 43.80
N VAL A 3 26.68 -32.57 44.21
CA VAL A 3 25.22 -32.52 44.45
C VAL A 3 24.89 -31.02 44.63
N GLU A 4 23.81 -30.57 44.00
CA GLU A 4 22.79 -29.56 44.38
C GLU A 4 23.15 -28.22 45.07
N ARG A 5 22.62 -27.12 44.49
CA ARG A 5 21.37 -26.49 44.95
C ARG A 5 20.95 -25.35 44.01
N ARG A 6 19.93 -25.57 43.18
CA ARG A 6 19.11 -24.51 42.59
C ARG A 6 17.71 -24.62 43.16
N VAL A 7 17.25 -23.50 43.69
CA VAL A 7 15.97 -23.29 44.38
C VAL A 7 14.82 -23.64 43.45
N GLY A 8 14.05 -24.66 43.83
CA GLY A 8 12.75 -24.96 43.26
C GLY A 8 11.69 -24.08 43.90
N ILE A 9 10.95 -23.33 43.09
CA ILE A 9 9.65 -22.79 43.49
C ILE A 9 8.61 -23.78 42.97
N LEU A 10 8.04 -24.50 43.94
CA LEU A 10 6.91 -25.38 43.80
C LEU A 10 5.65 -24.51 43.84
N VAL A 11 4.82 -24.54 42.78
CA VAL A 11 3.41 -24.12 42.89
C VAL A 11 2.59 -25.21 42.22
N SER A 12 1.93 -26.01 43.06
CA SER A 12 0.94 -27.00 42.66
C SER A 12 -0.47 -26.46 42.94
N SER A 13 -1.40 -27.06 42.19
CA SER A 13 -2.85 -27.22 42.40
C SER A 13 -3.80 -26.07 42.08
N ASP A 14 -4.57 -26.36 41.02
CA ASP A 14 -6.03 -26.32 40.95
C ASP A 14 -6.74 -24.97 40.97
N ALA A 15 -7.09 -24.51 39.77
CA ALA A 15 -8.31 -23.76 39.51
C ALA A 15 -9.08 -24.48 38.38
N PRO A 16 -10.38 -24.78 38.56
CA PRO A 16 -11.17 -25.50 37.58
C PRO A 16 -11.43 -24.67 36.33
N ASP A 17 -11.20 -25.31 35.19
CA ASP A 17 -11.57 -24.88 33.85
C ASP A 17 -13.10 -24.84 33.76
N GLU A 18 -13.69 -23.64 33.90
CA GLU A 18 -15.09 -23.40 33.53
C GLU A 18 -15.19 -23.47 32.00
N SER A 19 -15.28 -24.71 31.52
CA SER A 19 -15.85 -25.03 30.22
C SER A 19 -17.30 -24.58 30.21
N ASP A 20 -17.53 -23.34 29.73
CA ASP A 20 -18.84 -22.91 29.26
C ASP A 20 -19.15 -23.73 28.00
N GLY A 21 -19.67 -24.93 28.25
CA GLY A 21 -20.32 -25.80 27.30
C GLY A 21 -21.54 -25.09 26.76
N VAL A 22 -21.33 -24.25 25.75
CA VAL A 22 -22.36 -23.99 24.76
C VAL A 22 -22.47 -25.27 23.94
N GLU A 23 -23.26 -26.22 24.47
CA GLU A 23 -23.90 -27.26 23.67
C GLU A 23 -24.68 -26.55 22.57
N SER A 24 -23.98 -26.29 21.46
CA SER A 24 -24.61 -26.23 20.15
C SER A 24 -25.17 -27.61 19.93
N HIS A 25 -26.41 -27.80 20.37
CA HIS A 25 -27.28 -28.82 19.83
C HIS A 25 -27.48 -28.49 18.35
N SER A 26 -26.48 -28.85 17.55
CA SER A 26 -26.67 -29.15 16.14
C SER A 26 -27.57 -30.36 16.13
N ASP A 27 -28.87 -30.09 16.15
CA ASP A 27 -29.87 -30.98 15.59
C ASP A 27 -29.45 -31.19 14.14
N ASP A 28 -28.61 -32.20 13.92
CA ASP A 28 -28.32 -32.81 12.63
C ASP A 28 -29.60 -33.54 12.17
N GLY A 29 -30.67 -32.77 12.01
CA GLY A 29 -31.80 -33.10 11.18
C GLY A 29 -31.44 -32.70 9.75
N GLU A 30 -30.55 -33.48 9.12
CA GLU A 30 -30.66 -33.69 7.67
C GLU A 30 -31.98 -34.41 7.40
N ASP A 31 -33.10 -33.71 7.61
CA ASP A 31 -34.42 -34.16 7.22
C ASP A 31 -34.52 -33.97 5.70
N ASN A 32 -34.09 -35.04 5.04
CA ASN A 32 -34.58 -35.51 3.76
C ASN A 32 -36.10 -35.27 3.61
N MET A 33 -36.50 -34.06 3.21
CA MET A 33 -37.91 -33.69 3.01
C MET A 33 -38.08 -32.76 1.80
N GLY A 34 -37.39 -33.09 0.70
CA GLY A 34 -37.76 -32.57 -0.63
C GLY A 34 -39.18 -32.99 -1.05
N GLU A 35 -39.72 -34.06 -0.46
CA GLU A 35 -41.00 -34.67 -0.87
C GLU A 35 -42.22 -34.26 -0.03
N ASP A 36 -42.04 -33.69 1.18
CA ASP A 36 -43.16 -33.37 2.09
C ASP A 36 -43.69 -31.92 1.96
N SER A 37 -43.01 -31.07 1.19
CA SER A 37 -43.49 -29.71 0.90
C SER A 37 -44.83 -29.70 0.15
N VAL A 38 -45.18 -30.80 -0.53
CA VAL A 38 -46.33 -30.86 -1.43
C VAL A 38 -47.65 -31.07 -0.65
N ASN A 39 -47.63 -31.81 0.47
CA ASN A 39 -48.82 -32.24 1.23
C ASN A 39 -49.12 -31.47 2.53
N LEU A 40 -48.39 -30.39 2.82
CA LEU A 40 -48.64 -29.58 4.02
C LEU A 40 -49.83 -28.62 3.83
N THR A 41 -50.85 -28.71 4.69
CA THR A 41 -51.98 -27.75 4.74
C THR A 41 -51.46 -26.31 4.91
N GLY A 42 -52.13 -25.31 4.34
CA GLY A 42 -51.61 -23.93 4.19
C GLY A 42 -50.98 -23.30 5.45
N ARG A 43 -51.50 -23.58 6.65
CA ARG A 43 -50.92 -23.12 7.92
C ARG A 43 -49.56 -23.75 8.23
N LYS A 44 -49.38 -25.03 7.92
CA LYS A 44 -48.12 -25.77 8.14
C LYS A 44 -47.04 -25.34 7.13
N LYS A 45 -47.41 -25.05 5.87
CA LYS A 45 -46.51 -24.46 4.86
C LYS A 45 -45.96 -23.10 5.33
N LYS A 46 -46.85 -22.23 5.83
CA LYS A 46 -46.45 -20.92 6.37
C LYS A 46 -45.52 -21.03 7.58
N LEU A 47 -45.72 -22.03 8.45
CA LEU A 47 -44.84 -22.27 9.60
C LEU A 47 -43.45 -22.78 9.17
N PHE A 48 -43.38 -23.66 8.19
CA PHE A 48 -42.11 -24.15 7.63
C PHE A 48 -41.31 -23.03 6.97
N GLU A 49 -41.96 -22.18 6.16
CA GLU A 49 -41.34 -21.00 5.56
C GLU A 49 -40.80 -20.04 6.63
N LEU A 50 -41.53 -19.89 7.74
CA LEU A 50 -41.09 -19.05 8.86
C LEU A 50 -39.86 -19.63 9.56
N ARG A 51 -39.81 -20.96 9.74
CA ARG A 51 -38.64 -21.65 10.29
C ARG A 51 -37.41 -21.54 9.38
N LEU A 52 -37.60 -21.67 8.08
CA LEU A 52 -36.53 -21.49 7.10
C LEU A 52 -35.96 -20.06 7.14
N LYS A 53 -36.84 -19.05 7.18
CA LYS A 53 -36.44 -17.64 7.34
C LYS A 53 -35.75 -17.36 8.67
N MET A 54 -36.20 -17.99 9.76
CA MET A 54 -35.54 -17.88 11.07
C MET A 54 -34.14 -18.50 11.03
N ASN A 55 -33.96 -19.66 10.41
CA ASN A 55 -32.65 -20.31 10.28
C ASN A 55 -31.71 -19.51 9.39
N GLU A 56 -32.22 -18.96 8.28
CA GLU A 56 -31.46 -18.05 7.41
C GLU A 56 -31.01 -16.79 8.16
N ALA A 57 -31.92 -16.18 8.94
CA ALA A 57 -31.60 -15.01 9.77
C ALA A 57 -30.57 -15.34 10.86
N SER A 58 -30.71 -16.47 11.55
CA SER A 58 -29.74 -16.93 12.55
C SER A 58 -28.35 -17.15 11.94
N LYS A 59 -28.28 -17.79 10.77
CA LYS A 59 -27.01 -18.02 10.06
C LYS A 59 -26.39 -16.71 9.56
N ALA A 60 -27.21 -15.80 9.03
CA ALA A 60 -26.77 -14.47 8.61
C ALA A 60 -26.20 -13.68 9.81
N ASN A 61 -26.91 -13.68 10.95
CA ASN A 61 -26.47 -13.02 12.17
C ASN A 61 -25.18 -13.61 12.74
N GLN A 62 -25.06 -14.94 12.79
CA GLN A 62 -23.83 -15.62 13.22
C GLN A 62 -22.66 -15.28 12.30
N SER A 63 -22.87 -15.27 10.98
CA SER A 63 -21.83 -14.92 10.01
C SER A 63 -21.40 -13.45 10.11
N ALA A 64 -22.34 -12.54 10.35
CA ALA A 64 -22.07 -11.11 10.57
C ALA A 64 -21.31 -10.90 11.88
N MET A 65 -21.68 -11.60 12.96
CA MET A 65 -20.98 -11.55 14.24
C MET A 65 -19.55 -12.05 14.14
N VAL A 66 -19.30 -13.14 13.39
CA VAL A 66 -17.94 -13.64 13.11
C VAL A 66 -17.15 -12.65 12.26
N ALA A 67 -17.79 -12.01 11.28
CA ALA A 67 -17.13 -11.01 10.44
C ALA A 67 -16.75 -9.74 11.22
N GLU A 68 -17.63 -9.26 12.11
CA GLU A 68 -17.34 -8.13 13.01
C GLU A 68 -16.24 -8.50 14.02
N LYS A 69 -16.32 -9.69 14.65
CA LYS A 69 -15.26 -10.18 15.55
C LYS A 69 -13.90 -10.25 14.84
N LYS A 70 -13.86 -10.71 13.59
CA LYS A 70 -12.64 -10.71 12.77
C LYS A 70 -12.14 -9.30 12.44
N LYS A 71 -13.02 -8.32 12.24
CA LYS A 71 -12.61 -6.92 12.03
C LYS A 71 -12.07 -6.27 13.30
N THR A 72 -12.63 -6.62 14.46
CA THR A 72 -12.18 -6.09 15.75
C THR A 72 -10.89 -6.75 16.23
N GLU A 73 -10.70 -8.05 15.95
CA GLU A 73 -9.48 -8.79 16.30
C GLU A 73 -8.33 -8.57 15.31
N ALA A 74 -8.62 -8.21 14.05
CA ALA A 74 -7.58 -7.91 13.08
C ALA A 74 -6.84 -6.61 13.45
N PRO A 75 -5.50 -6.64 13.54
CA PRO A 75 -4.73 -5.43 13.79
C PRO A 75 -4.93 -4.41 12.65
N PRO A 76 -4.87 -3.09 12.93
CA PRO A 76 -5.10 -2.03 11.93
C PRO A 76 -4.22 -2.13 10.66
N ALA A 77 -3.08 -2.81 10.76
CA ALA A 77 -2.15 -3.05 9.67
C ALA A 77 -2.63 -4.08 8.62
N GLU A 78 -3.59 -4.93 8.96
CA GLU A 78 -4.15 -5.96 8.08
C GLU A 78 -5.43 -5.48 7.37
N SER A 79 -6.26 -4.68 8.03
CA SER A 79 -7.47 -4.09 7.44
C SER A 79 -7.16 -3.11 6.28
N SER A 80 -5.98 -2.46 6.32
CA SER A 80 -5.55 -1.49 5.31
C SER A 80 -5.02 -2.11 4.01
N ARG A 81 -4.59 -3.38 4.03
CA ARG A 81 -4.12 -4.09 2.83
C ARG A 81 -5.24 -4.98 2.32
N GLY A 82 -6.05 -4.44 1.40
CA GLY A 82 -7.27 -5.09 0.89
C GLY A 82 -7.12 -6.61 0.70
N MET A 83 -8.16 -7.35 1.11
CA MET A 83 -8.22 -8.82 1.15
C MET A 83 -7.68 -9.53 -0.12
N SER A 84 -7.76 -8.88 -1.28
CA SER A 84 -7.20 -9.35 -2.55
C SER A 84 -5.67 -9.49 -2.54
N ASN A 85 -4.95 -8.57 -1.89
CA ASN A 85 -3.49 -8.64 -1.79
C ASN A 85 -3.05 -9.75 -0.83
N GLN A 86 -3.79 -9.95 0.26
CA GLN A 86 -3.55 -11.05 1.22
C GLN A 86 -3.70 -12.41 0.54
N LYS A 87 -4.81 -12.63 -0.16
CA LYS A 87 -5.06 -13.86 -0.94
C LYS A 87 -3.98 -14.09 -2.00
N TRP A 88 -3.57 -13.04 -2.72
CA TRP A 88 -2.49 -13.11 -3.70
C TRP A 88 -1.15 -13.52 -3.07
N ILE A 89 -0.82 -13.00 -1.88
CA ILE A 89 0.39 -13.37 -1.13
C ILE A 89 0.32 -14.84 -0.69
N GLU A 90 -0.82 -15.29 -0.17
CA GLU A 90 -1.03 -16.67 0.29
C GLU A 90 -0.96 -17.68 -0.86
N GLU A 91 -1.62 -17.40 -1.99
CA GLU A 91 -1.53 -18.22 -3.19
C GLU A 91 -0.11 -18.28 -3.73
N ARG A 92 0.60 -17.14 -3.73
CA ARG A 92 2.01 -17.07 -4.13
C ARG A 92 2.90 -17.89 -3.20
N LYS A 93 2.68 -17.81 -1.88
CA LYS A 93 3.41 -18.62 -0.88
C LYS A 93 3.16 -20.11 -1.06
N LYS A 94 1.91 -20.52 -1.30
CA LYS A 94 1.56 -21.93 -1.57
C LYS A 94 2.24 -22.44 -2.84
N LYS A 95 2.23 -21.65 -3.93
CA LYS A 95 2.92 -22.02 -5.18
C LYS A 95 4.44 -22.16 -4.98
N ILE A 96 5.05 -21.23 -4.23
CA ILE A 96 6.49 -21.28 -3.93
C ILE A 96 6.82 -22.46 -3.00
N GLY A 97 5.99 -22.71 -1.97
CA GLY A 97 6.14 -23.84 -1.06
C GLY A 97 6.05 -25.19 -1.78
N ASN A 98 5.04 -25.39 -2.63
CA ASN A 98 4.90 -26.62 -3.41
C ASN A 98 6.11 -26.86 -4.35
N LEU A 99 6.65 -25.80 -4.95
CA LEU A 99 7.85 -25.88 -5.80
C LEU A 99 9.11 -26.21 -4.99
N LEU A 100 9.21 -25.68 -3.78
CA LEU A 100 10.32 -25.94 -2.87
C LEU A 100 10.29 -27.36 -2.31
N ASP A 101 9.11 -27.81 -1.87
CA ASP A 101 8.88 -29.18 -1.38
C ASP A 101 9.17 -30.21 -2.48
N ALA A 102 8.78 -29.93 -3.73
CA ALA A 102 9.10 -30.77 -4.89
C ALA A 102 10.61 -30.84 -5.19
N ASN A 103 11.38 -29.82 -4.82
CA ASN A 103 12.84 -29.80 -4.95
C ASN A 103 13.57 -30.18 -3.64
N GLY A 104 12.85 -30.53 -2.57
CA GLY A 104 13.43 -30.84 -1.26
C GLY A 104 14.17 -29.67 -0.61
N LEU A 105 13.81 -28.43 -0.96
CA LEU A 105 14.45 -27.21 -0.49
C LEU A 105 13.59 -26.54 0.58
N ASP A 106 14.23 -26.02 1.63
CA ASP A 106 13.57 -25.22 2.67
C ASP A 106 13.23 -23.80 2.16
N MET A 107 12.22 -23.16 2.76
CA MET A 107 11.79 -21.79 2.48
C MET A 107 12.92 -20.76 2.54
N SER A 108 13.95 -21.00 3.38
CA SER A 108 15.16 -20.17 3.44
C SER A 108 15.98 -20.19 2.15
N LYS A 109 15.89 -21.25 1.34
CA LYS A 109 16.63 -21.48 0.08
C LYS A 109 15.80 -21.18 -1.17
N ALA A 110 14.66 -20.51 -1.03
CA ALA A 110 13.79 -20.09 -2.15
C ALA A 110 14.51 -19.31 -3.26
N TYR A 111 15.56 -18.57 -2.92
CA TYR A 111 16.38 -17.81 -3.87
C TYR A 111 17.12 -18.70 -4.87
N MET A 112 17.29 -20.00 -4.59
CA MET A 112 17.98 -20.94 -5.49
C MET A 112 17.13 -21.33 -6.71
N LEU A 113 15.81 -21.10 -6.65
CA LEU A 113 14.86 -21.36 -7.74
C LEU A 113 14.60 -20.12 -8.62
N ASP A 114 15.22 -18.98 -8.30
CA ASP A 114 15.09 -17.78 -9.12
C ASP A 114 15.92 -17.92 -10.40
N THR A 115 15.29 -17.69 -11.55
CA THR A 115 16.01 -17.57 -12.83
C THR A 115 16.88 -16.32 -12.82
N GLN A 116 17.97 -16.34 -13.61
CA GLN A 116 18.86 -15.19 -13.76
C GLN A 116 18.10 -13.90 -14.06
N ASP A 117 17.17 -13.92 -15.03
CA ASP A 117 16.34 -12.75 -15.37
C ASP A 117 15.49 -12.26 -14.20
N SER A 118 14.97 -13.18 -13.37
CA SER A 118 14.15 -12.83 -12.21
C SER A 118 14.98 -12.23 -11.08
N ALA A 119 16.22 -12.70 -10.91
CA ALA A 119 17.17 -12.16 -9.95
C ALA A 119 17.61 -10.75 -10.39
N GLU A 120 18.00 -10.57 -11.66
CA GLU A 120 18.37 -9.27 -12.22
C GLU A 120 17.23 -8.24 -12.11
N ALA A 121 15.99 -8.65 -12.40
CA ALA A 121 14.83 -7.78 -12.23
C ALA A 121 14.59 -7.37 -10.75
N LYS A 122 14.85 -8.27 -9.79
CA LYS A 122 14.76 -7.96 -8.35
C LYS A 122 15.88 -7.02 -7.92
N TYR A 123 17.12 -7.25 -8.36
CA TYR A 123 18.27 -6.39 -8.06
C TYR A 123 18.12 -4.99 -8.68
N ASN A 124 17.74 -4.88 -9.95
CA ASN A 124 17.47 -3.60 -10.61
C ASN A 124 16.35 -2.80 -9.94
N LYS A 125 15.36 -3.49 -9.35
CA LYS A 125 14.30 -2.85 -8.55
C LYS A 125 14.81 -2.37 -7.18
N TRP A 126 15.83 -3.03 -6.63
CA TRP A 126 16.45 -2.67 -5.36
C TRP A 126 17.51 -1.59 -5.50
N GLU A 127 18.16 -1.49 -6.66
CA GLU A 127 18.96 -0.34 -7.06
C GLU A 127 18.04 0.87 -7.26
N LYS A 128 17.71 1.52 -6.15
CA LYS A 128 17.05 2.81 -6.16
C LYS A 128 18.06 3.80 -6.71
N GLU A 129 17.69 4.49 -7.78
CA GLU A 129 18.49 5.64 -8.21
C GLU A 129 18.71 6.58 -7.02
N PRO A 130 19.95 7.07 -6.82
CA PRO A 130 20.27 7.89 -5.68
C PRO A 130 19.32 9.07 -5.62
N VAL A 131 18.72 9.29 -4.44
CA VAL A 131 17.85 10.44 -4.19
C VAL A 131 18.64 11.69 -4.59
N LEU A 132 18.06 12.50 -5.49
CA LEU A 132 18.71 13.71 -5.98
C LEU A 132 19.23 14.53 -4.78
N PRO A 133 20.51 14.94 -4.80
CA PRO A 133 21.10 15.66 -3.68
C PRO A 133 20.29 16.93 -3.42
N GLY A 134 20.02 17.17 -2.13
CA GLY A 134 19.05 18.13 -1.66
C GLY A 134 19.31 19.61 -2.02
N LEU A 135 18.24 20.37 -1.78
CA LEU A 135 18.06 21.83 -1.80
C LEU A 135 18.21 22.56 -3.15
N ASP A 136 19.14 22.19 -4.02
CA ASP A 136 19.33 22.93 -5.27
C ASP A 136 18.53 22.32 -6.43
N VAL A 137 17.25 22.68 -6.51
CA VAL A 137 16.32 22.31 -7.60
C VAL A 137 16.80 22.87 -8.96
N PHE A 138 17.71 23.84 -8.95
CA PHE A 138 18.22 24.50 -10.16
C PHE A 138 19.69 24.19 -10.43
N ASN A 139 20.27 23.18 -9.77
CA ASN A 139 21.64 22.78 -10.06
C ASN A 139 21.77 22.21 -11.49
N LYS A 140 22.98 22.25 -12.05
CA LYS A 140 23.26 21.75 -13.41
C LYS A 140 22.82 20.28 -13.61
N LYS A 141 22.94 19.45 -12.58
CA LYS A 141 22.63 18.01 -12.63
C LYS A 141 21.12 17.76 -12.73
N THR A 142 20.32 18.44 -11.92
CA THR A 142 18.84 18.34 -11.89
C THR A 142 18.23 18.88 -13.17
N LEU A 143 18.77 19.97 -13.72
CA LEU A 143 18.39 20.49 -15.04
C LEU A 143 18.71 19.46 -16.15
N TYR A 144 19.91 18.87 -16.10
CA TYR A 144 20.30 17.82 -17.04
C TYR A 144 19.41 16.58 -16.92
N ASP A 145 19.12 16.11 -15.70
CA ASP A 145 18.28 14.95 -15.46
C ASP A 145 16.83 15.21 -15.89
N ALA A 146 16.32 16.42 -15.69
CA ALA A 146 15.01 16.84 -16.19
C ALA A 146 14.98 16.85 -17.73
N TYR A 147 16.02 17.35 -18.39
CA TYR A 147 16.18 17.30 -19.83
C TYR A 147 16.24 15.85 -20.34
N LYS A 148 17.08 15.01 -19.73
CA LYS A 148 17.21 13.58 -20.05
C LYS A 148 15.89 12.83 -19.92
N LYS A 149 15.06 13.17 -18.92
CA LYS A 149 13.71 12.61 -18.77
C LYS A 149 12.75 13.10 -19.85
N ARG A 150 12.88 14.36 -20.29
CA ARG A 150 12.07 14.91 -21.39
C ARG A 150 12.40 14.22 -22.71
N THR A 151 13.69 14.11 -23.05
CA THR A 151 14.13 13.54 -24.34
C THR A 151 13.72 12.08 -24.51
N LYS A 152 13.62 11.31 -23.42
CA LYS A 152 13.09 9.93 -23.45
C LYS A 152 11.65 9.82 -23.99
N ASN A 153 10.84 10.87 -23.81
CA ASN A 153 9.43 10.86 -24.23
C ASN A 153 9.21 11.49 -25.61
N VAL A 154 10.26 12.01 -26.25
CA VAL A 154 10.17 12.62 -27.58
C VAL A 154 10.22 11.51 -28.62
N ALA A 155 9.12 11.29 -29.33
CA ALA A 155 9.10 10.41 -30.48
C ALA A 155 9.73 11.12 -31.70
N VAL A 156 10.79 10.54 -32.26
CA VAL A 156 11.48 11.05 -33.45
C VAL A 156 11.11 10.17 -34.64
N ASP A 157 10.52 10.78 -35.67
CA ASP A 157 10.26 10.13 -36.96
C ASP A 157 11.52 10.24 -37.84
N VAL A 158 12.22 9.12 -38.00
CA VAL A 158 13.50 9.05 -38.74
C VAL A 158 13.27 9.19 -40.25
N ASP A 159 12.13 8.71 -40.77
CA ASP A 159 11.83 8.73 -42.20
C ASP A 159 11.47 10.13 -42.66
N GLU A 160 10.71 10.86 -41.84
CA GLU A 160 10.47 12.29 -42.07
C GLU A 160 11.75 13.12 -41.97
N TYR A 161 12.60 12.83 -40.98
CA TYR A 161 13.89 13.49 -40.84
C TYR A 161 14.77 13.29 -42.09
N ASN A 162 14.87 12.07 -42.61
CA ASN A 162 15.65 11.77 -43.81
C ASN A 162 15.10 12.49 -45.05
N ARG A 163 13.77 12.52 -45.23
CA ARG A 163 13.13 13.28 -46.32
C ARG A 163 13.45 14.77 -46.26
N MET A 164 13.37 15.39 -45.08
CA MET A 164 13.73 16.81 -44.91
C MET A 164 15.22 17.06 -45.11
N LYS A 165 16.08 16.15 -44.65
CA LYS A 165 17.54 16.23 -44.82
C LYS A 165 17.97 16.12 -46.27
N GLU A 166 17.29 15.31 -47.08
CA GLU A 166 17.55 15.20 -48.51
C GLU A 166 17.08 16.43 -49.29
N ALA A 167 15.94 17.01 -48.89
CA ALA A 167 15.43 18.24 -49.47
C ALA A 167 16.28 19.48 -49.14
N ASP A 168 16.92 19.49 -47.97
CA ASP A 168 17.73 20.60 -47.46
C ASP A 168 19.20 20.19 -47.28
N ARG A 169 19.77 19.54 -48.31
CA ARG A 169 21.16 19.04 -48.31
C ARG A 169 22.23 20.13 -48.21
N GLU A 170 21.86 21.38 -48.50
CA GLU A 170 22.75 22.53 -48.60
C GLU A 170 22.32 23.62 -47.60
N ALA A 171 21.96 23.21 -46.39
CA ALA A 171 21.61 24.10 -45.29
C ALA A 171 22.82 25.00 -44.93
N SER A 172 22.93 26.13 -45.61
CA SER A 172 23.91 27.17 -45.36
C SER A 172 23.58 27.82 -44.02
N SER A 173 24.60 28.18 -43.22
CA SER A 173 24.43 28.81 -41.90
C SER A 173 23.62 30.12 -41.94
N LEU A 174 23.43 30.69 -43.13
CA LEU A 174 22.63 31.88 -43.42
C LEU A 174 21.10 31.65 -43.53
N GLN A 175 20.61 30.41 -43.56
CA GLN A 175 19.17 30.10 -43.67
C GLN A 175 18.40 30.19 -42.34
N TYR A 176 19.02 30.66 -41.26
CA TYR A 176 18.36 30.89 -39.98
C TYR A 176 17.15 31.82 -40.13
N GLY A 177 15.96 31.35 -39.72
CA GLY A 177 14.69 32.10 -39.79
C GLY A 177 13.76 31.70 -40.94
N LYS A 178 14.22 30.91 -41.92
CA LYS A 178 13.33 30.27 -42.92
C LYS A 178 12.82 28.93 -42.38
N ALA A 179 11.98 28.98 -41.35
CA ALA A 179 11.39 27.76 -40.81
C ALA A 179 10.43 27.14 -41.84
N PRO A 180 10.54 25.83 -42.16
CA PRO A 180 9.54 25.15 -42.96
C PRO A 180 8.20 25.18 -42.20
N LYS A 181 7.09 25.30 -42.95
CA LYS A 181 5.75 25.22 -42.36
C LYS A 181 5.59 23.85 -41.72
N LEU A 182 5.48 23.81 -40.39
CA LEU A 182 5.23 22.60 -39.64
C LEU A 182 3.77 22.19 -39.81
N SER A 183 3.48 20.88 -39.75
CA SER A 183 2.11 20.41 -39.69
C SER A 183 1.47 20.75 -38.34
N ASP A 184 0.16 21.00 -38.34
CA ASP A 184 -0.60 21.35 -37.14
C ASP A 184 -0.48 20.26 -36.07
N ASP A 185 -0.46 18.97 -36.46
CA ASP A 185 -0.24 17.83 -35.58
C ASP A 185 1.04 17.94 -34.72
N LYS A 186 2.13 18.48 -35.28
CA LYS A 186 3.39 18.65 -34.55
C LYS A 186 3.30 19.77 -33.53
N ILE A 187 2.60 20.84 -33.90
CA ILE A 187 2.33 21.97 -33.01
C ILE A 187 1.45 21.49 -31.85
N GLU A 188 0.41 20.70 -32.12
CA GLU A 188 -0.45 20.11 -31.09
C GLU A 188 0.33 19.21 -30.12
N ARG A 189 1.25 18.38 -30.62
CA ARG A 189 2.13 17.55 -29.78
C ARG A 189 2.99 18.39 -28.84
N MET A 190 3.57 19.48 -29.33
CA MET A 190 4.34 20.42 -28.50
C MET A 190 3.45 21.08 -27.44
N VAL A 191 2.28 21.58 -27.84
CA VAL A 191 1.31 22.20 -26.91
C VAL A 191 0.88 21.20 -25.82
N LYS A 192 0.70 19.92 -26.18
CA LYS A 192 0.39 18.86 -25.21
C LYS A 192 1.52 18.65 -24.21
N GLU A 193 2.78 18.59 -24.65
CA GLU A 193 3.95 18.49 -23.76
C GLU A 193 4.03 19.67 -22.78
N LEU A 194 3.78 20.89 -23.26
CA LEU A 194 3.75 22.10 -22.41
C LEU A 194 2.64 22.02 -21.35
N LYS A 195 1.42 21.62 -21.74
CA LYS A 195 0.30 21.45 -20.80
C LYS A 195 0.61 20.38 -19.74
N ASP A 196 1.23 19.28 -20.12
CA ASP A 196 1.60 18.22 -19.20
C ASP A 196 2.74 18.64 -18.27
N ARG A 197 3.65 19.50 -18.73
CA ARG A 197 4.68 20.14 -17.91
C ARG A 197 4.06 21.06 -16.84
N ASP A 198 3.07 21.86 -17.22
CA ASP A 198 2.40 22.77 -16.29
C ASP A 198 1.61 22.00 -15.23
N LYS A 199 0.93 20.90 -15.61
CA LYS A 199 0.28 20.00 -14.64
C LYS A 199 1.28 19.40 -13.65
N LYS A 200 2.44 18.92 -14.14
CA LYS A 200 3.50 18.38 -13.28
C LYS A 200 4.03 19.45 -12.30
N HIS A 201 4.20 20.67 -12.77
CA HIS A 201 4.64 21.81 -11.96
C HIS A 201 3.63 22.13 -10.85
N GLN A 202 2.33 22.14 -11.15
CA GLN A 202 1.27 22.34 -10.14
C GLN A 202 1.29 21.24 -9.06
N SER A 203 1.58 20.00 -9.44
CA SER A 203 1.66 18.87 -8.50
C SER A 203 3.01 18.70 -7.78
N PHE A 204 3.98 19.59 -8.04
CA PHE A 204 5.33 19.48 -7.48
C PHE A 204 5.35 19.57 -5.95
N SER A 205 4.51 20.45 -5.39
CA SER A 205 4.31 20.52 -3.94
C SER A 205 3.13 19.64 -3.53
N ARG A 206 3.42 18.55 -2.82
CA ARG A 206 2.39 17.65 -2.31
C ARG A 206 1.87 18.15 -0.96
N ARG A 207 0.55 18.32 -0.85
CA ARG A 207 -0.11 18.59 0.44
C ARG A 207 0.08 17.37 1.37
N ARG A 208 0.55 17.61 2.59
CA ARG A 208 0.66 16.57 3.64
C ARG A 208 -0.72 16.34 4.26
N LYS A 209 -1.03 15.08 4.60
CA LYS A 209 -2.29 14.71 5.27
C LYS A 209 -2.36 15.40 6.63
N PHE A 210 -3.51 16.00 6.95
CA PHE A 210 -3.79 16.51 8.29
C PHE A 210 -4.15 15.33 9.21
N HIS A 211 -3.65 15.37 10.44
CA HIS A 211 -3.92 14.36 11.45
C HIS A 211 -4.62 15.06 12.62
N GLU A 212 -5.87 14.68 12.88
CA GLU A 212 -6.72 15.30 13.92
C GLU A 212 -6.23 15.01 15.34
N GLU A 213 -5.47 13.94 15.53
CA GLU A 213 -4.85 13.56 16.80
C GLU A 213 -3.66 14.45 17.21
N LYS A 214 -3.22 15.36 16.34
CA LYS A 214 -2.09 16.25 16.66
C LYS A 214 -2.58 17.47 17.44
N ASP A 215 -1.87 17.79 18.51
CA ASP A 215 -2.09 19.02 19.25
C ASP A 215 -1.99 20.24 18.33
N ILE A 216 -3.00 21.10 18.43
CA ILE A 216 -3.12 22.29 17.58
C ILE A 216 -2.39 23.44 18.26
N ASP A 217 -1.22 23.80 17.74
CA ASP A 217 -0.38 24.89 18.22
C ASP A 217 -0.71 26.26 17.57
N SER A 218 -1.75 26.32 16.73
CA SER A 218 -2.03 27.47 15.86
C SER A 218 -3.51 27.83 15.80
N ILE A 219 -3.77 29.14 15.74
CA ILE A 219 -5.13 29.71 15.67
C ILE A 219 -5.62 29.84 14.22
N ASN A 220 -4.70 30.01 13.25
CA ASN A 220 -5.03 30.18 11.83
C ASN A 220 -3.99 29.46 10.92
N ASP A 221 -4.36 29.20 9.66
CA ASP A 221 -3.50 28.50 8.69
C ASP A 221 -2.14 29.18 8.45
N ARG A 222 -2.11 30.52 8.47
CA ARG A 222 -0.87 31.28 8.28
C ARG A 222 0.07 31.07 9.47
N ASN A 223 -0.47 31.00 10.68
CA ASN A 223 0.24 30.73 11.91
C ASN A 223 0.72 29.26 11.93
N GLU A 224 -0.10 28.30 11.50
CA GLU A 224 0.30 26.89 11.35
C GLU A 224 1.52 26.76 10.41
N HIS A 225 1.49 27.47 9.28
CA HIS A 225 2.62 27.51 8.35
C HIS A 225 3.87 28.19 8.93
N PHE A 226 3.69 29.21 9.78
CA PHE A 226 4.77 29.88 10.49
C PHE A 226 5.39 28.99 11.56
N ASN A 227 4.59 28.37 12.43
CA ASN A 227 5.02 27.38 13.41
C ASN A 227 5.77 26.23 12.74
N LYS A 228 5.25 25.67 11.64
CA LYS A 228 5.94 24.66 10.81
C LYS A 228 7.26 25.14 10.23
N LYS A 229 7.45 26.46 10.02
CA LYS A 229 8.72 27.04 9.54
C LYS A 229 9.72 27.14 10.69
N ILE A 230 9.28 27.62 11.85
CA ILE A 230 10.09 27.70 13.07
C ILE A 230 10.53 26.30 13.50
N GLU A 231 9.63 25.31 13.51
CA GLU A 231 9.96 23.93 13.87
C GLU A 231 11.02 23.32 12.93
N ARG A 232 10.98 23.64 11.63
CA ARG A 232 12.01 23.18 10.68
C ARG A 232 13.37 23.80 10.93
N ALA A 233 13.42 25.06 11.35
CA ALA A 233 14.68 25.79 11.54
C ALA A 233 15.27 25.56 12.95
N PHE A 234 14.42 25.59 13.96
CA PHE A 234 14.79 25.63 15.38
C PHE A 234 14.37 24.39 16.16
N GLY A 235 13.51 23.52 15.61
CA GLY A 235 13.04 22.32 16.30
C GLY A 235 14.21 21.44 16.77
N LYS A 236 15.26 21.29 15.96
CA LYS A 236 16.48 20.56 16.34
C LYS A 236 17.16 21.11 17.61
N TYR A 237 17.13 22.42 17.82
CA TYR A 237 17.81 23.08 18.93
C TYR A 237 16.91 23.29 20.14
N THR A 238 15.59 23.13 19.99
CA THR A 238 14.59 23.39 21.04
C THR A 238 13.94 22.12 21.60
N LEU A 239 14.45 20.93 21.21
CA LEU A 239 13.96 19.63 21.68
C LEU A 239 13.96 19.51 23.21
N GLU A 240 15.01 19.96 23.88
CA GLU A 240 15.09 19.91 25.34
C GLU A 240 14.03 20.80 26.00
N ILE A 241 13.84 22.01 25.48
CA ILE A 241 12.81 22.95 25.96
C ILE A 241 11.42 22.36 25.78
N LYS A 242 11.15 21.73 24.63
CA LYS A 242 9.87 21.07 24.34
C LYS A 242 9.62 19.89 25.29
N ASN A 243 10.62 19.03 25.48
CA ASN A 243 10.51 17.89 26.40
C ASN A 243 10.31 18.35 27.85
N ASN A 244 10.96 19.44 28.27
CA ASN A 244 10.77 20.00 29.61
C ASN A 244 9.36 20.54 29.79
N LEU A 245 8.79 21.19 28.77
CA LEU A 245 7.40 21.66 28.78
C LEU A 245 6.41 20.48 28.89
N GLU A 246 6.63 19.41 28.13
CA GLU A 246 5.82 18.18 28.19
C GLU A 246 5.96 17.44 29.54
N ARG A 247 7.11 17.60 30.23
CA ARG A 247 7.35 17.08 31.59
C ARG A 247 6.89 18.01 32.72
N GLY A 248 6.26 19.15 32.42
CA GLY A 248 5.80 20.09 33.44
C GLY A 248 6.92 20.90 34.10
N ASN A 249 7.97 21.22 33.35
CA ASN A 249 9.14 22.01 33.78
C ASN A 249 9.98 21.39 34.92
N ALA A 250 9.89 20.08 35.14
CA ALA A 250 10.83 19.39 36.01
C ALA A 250 12.23 19.32 35.37
N LEU A 251 13.27 19.62 36.14
CA LEU A 251 14.66 19.44 35.69
C LEU A 251 14.97 17.94 35.54
N PRO A 252 15.80 17.54 34.56
CA PRO A 252 16.27 16.16 34.46
C PRO A 252 17.16 15.82 35.66
N ASP A 253 16.93 14.66 36.27
CA ASP A 253 17.85 14.03 37.23
C ASP A 253 19.17 13.62 36.55
#